data_AF-A0A7W0XKM2-F1
#
_entry.id   AF-A0A7W0XKM2-F1
#
_cell.length_a   1.000
_cell.length_b   1.000
_cell.length_c   1.000
_cell.angle_alpha   90.00
_cell.angle_beta   90.00
_cell.angle_gamma   90.00
#
_symmetry.space_group_name_H-M   'P 1'
#
loop_
_entity.id
_entity.type
_entity.pdbx_description
1 polymer ?
#
loop_
_entity_poly.entity_id
_entity_poly.type
_entity_poly.pdbx_seq_one_letter_code
_entity_poly.pdbx_strand_id
1 'polypeptide(L)' 'MAKVTIVGTGFIGRAWAISFARAGHEITLWDDNPAAPASAVDYIAGVLPDL' A
#
# COMPACT_ATOMS: atom_id res chain seq x y z
N MET A 1 -4.61 -17.13 0.80
CA MET A 1 -4.21 -15.87 1.45
C MET A 1 -2.70 -15.90 1.62
N ALA A 2 -1.97 -14.91 1.08
CA ALA A 2 -0.53 -14.79 1.23
C ALA A 2 -0.21 -13.51 2.02
N LYS A 3 1.00 -13.47 2.62
CA LYS A 3 1.55 -12.26 3.22
C LYS A 3 2.52 -11.62 2.24
N VAL A 4 2.23 -10.39 1.82
CA VAL A 4 2.99 -9.68 0.78
C VAL A 4 3.66 -8.45 1.40
N THR A 5 4.98 -8.37 1.30
CA THR A 5 5.71 -7.14 1.66
C THR A 5 5.97 -6.33 0.40
N ILE A 6 5.54 -5.07 0.40
CA ILE A 6 5.82 -4.12 -0.67
C ILE A 6 6.96 -3.22 -0.20
N VAL A 7 8.09 -3.32 -0.91
CA VAL A 7 9.30 -2.52 -0.67
C VAL A 7 9.25 -1.32 -1.62
N GLY A 8 9.05 -0.14 -1.06
CA GLY A 8 8.80 1.11 -1.78
C GLY A 8 7.32 1.47 -1.81
N THR A 9 6.99 2.67 -1.31
CA THR A 9 5.62 3.14 -1.05
C THR A 9 5.20 4.33 -1.92
N GLY A 10 5.97 4.59 -2.97
CA GLY A 10 5.66 5.59 -4.00
C GLY A 10 4.48 5.21 -4.91
N PHE A 11 4.39 5.86 -6.07
CA PHE A 11 3.26 5.74 -7.01
C PHE A 11 2.89 4.29 -7.38
N ILE A 12 3.89 3.45 -7.68
CA ILE A 12 3.66 2.04 -8.02
C ILE A 12 3.41 1.19 -6.77
N GLY A 13 4.10 1.48 -5.67
CA GLY A 13 3.93 0.76 -4.40
C GLY A 13 2.49 0.82 -3.90
N ARG A 14 1.87 2.01 -3.89
CA ARG A 14 0.46 2.15 -3.50
C ARG A 14 -0.51 1.42 -4.44
N ALA A 15 -0.21 1.37 -5.74
CA ALA A 15 -1.06 0.66 -6.70
C ALA A 15 -1.08 -0.84 -6.40
N TRP A 16 0.10 -1.42 -6.15
CA TRP A 16 0.21 -2.81 -5.69
C TRP A 16 -0.47 -3.05 -4.35
N ALA A 17 -0.34 -2.11 -3.39
CA ALA A 17 -0.98 -2.22 -2.08
C ALA A 17 -2.49 -2.37 -2.23
N ILE A 18 -3.11 -1.52 -3.05
CA ILE A 18 -4.55 -1.60 -3.35
C ILE A 18 -4.88 -2.93 -4.05
N SER A 19 -4.14 -3.30 -5.08
CA SER A 19 -4.42 -4.52 -5.85
C SER A 19 -4.33 -5.80 -4.99
N PHE A 20 -3.28 -5.95 -4.19
CA PHE A 20 -3.10 -7.13 -3.34
C PHE A 20 -4.07 -7.14 -2.16
N ALA A 21 -4.37 -5.98 -1.55
CA ALA A 21 -5.40 -5.89 -0.51
C ALA A 21 -6.79 -6.29 -1.05
N ARG A 22 -7.17 -5.80 -2.24
CA ARG A 22 -8.45 -6.18 -2.89
C ARG A 22 -8.50 -7.65 -3.28
N ALA A 23 -7.36 -8.27 -3.56
CA ALA A 23 -7.25 -9.72 -3.78
C ALA A 23 -7.32 -10.55 -2.47
N GLY A 24 -7.49 -9.91 -1.31
CA GLY A 24 -7.62 -10.57 -0.01
C GLY A 24 -6.29 -11.04 0.58
N HIS A 25 -5.16 -10.40 0.23
CA HIS A 25 -3.85 -10.69 0.83
C HIS A 25 -3.58 -9.76 2.02
N GLU A 26 -2.85 -10.28 3.01
CA GLU A 26 -2.28 -9.45 4.07
C GLU A 26 -1.06 -8.72 3.49
N ILE A 27 -1.01 -7.42 3.66
CA ILE A 27 0.06 -6.58 3.11
C ILE A 27 0.85 -5.89 4.22
N THR A 28 2.15 -5.72 3.99
CA THR A 28 3.04 -4.89 4.81
C THR A 28 3.77 -3.91 3.90
N LEU A 29 3.79 -2.64 4.27
CA LEU A 29 4.51 -1.59 3.54
C LEU A 29 5.85 -1.31 4.22
N TRP A 30 6.91 -1.21 3.43
CA TRP A 30 8.22 -0.80 3.89
C TRP A 30 8.81 0.23 2.92
N ASP A 31 9.55 1.19 3.47
CA ASP A 31 10.22 2.25 2.71
C ASP A 31 11.48 2.68 3.47
N ASP A 32 12.46 3.28 2.78
CA ASP A 32 13.66 3.81 3.43
C ASP A 32 13.34 5.08 4.23
N ASN A 33 12.34 5.84 3.78
CA ASN A 33 11.75 6.92 4.55
C ASN A 33 10.70 6.36 5.54
N PRO A 34 10.93 6.43 6.86
CA PRO A 34 10.03 5.84 7.85
C PRO A 34 8.63 6.47 7.88
N ALA A 35 8.45 7.69 7.34
CA ALA A 35 7.14 8.34 7.26
C ALA A 35 6.33 7.89 6.03
N ALA A 36 6.98 7.38 4.99
CA ALA A 36 6.35 7.11 3.70
C ALA A 36 5.26 6.01 3.74
N PRO A 37 5.41 4.90 4.51
CA PRO A 37 4.33 3.92 4.66
C PRO A 37 3.04 4.50 5.23
N ALA A 38 3.13 5.36 6.25
CA ALA A 38 1.96 6.01 6.83
C ALA A 38 1.31 6.97 5.83
N SER A 39 2.11 7.82 5.16
CA SER A 39 1.61 8.73 4.13
C SER A 39 0.96 7.99 2.94
N ALA A 40 1.48 6.81 2.58
CA ALA A 40 0.89 5.97 1.53
C ALA A 40 -0.47 5.43 1.97
N VAL A 41 -0.64 5.00 3.23
CA VAL A 41 -1.93 4.57 3.76
C VAL A 41 -2.94 5.73 3.76
N ASP A 42 -2.53 6.92 4.21
CA ASP A 42 -3.39 8.11 4.22
C ASP A 42 -3.84 8.49 2.79
N TYR A 43 -2.91 8.46 1.83
CA TYR A 43 -3.21 8.71 0.43
C TYR A 43 -4.20 7.68 -0.13
N ILE A 44 -3.95 6.38 0.10
CA ILE A 44 -4.82 5.29 -0.35
C ILE A 44 -6.22 5.48 0.22
N ALA A 45 -6.35 5.78 1.52
CA ALA A 45 -7.64 6.03 2.16
C ALA A 45 -8.38 7.21 1.53
N GLY A 46 -7.67 8.28 1.15
CA GLY A 46 -8.25 9.44 0.48
C GLY A 46 -8.78 9.18 -0.93
N VAL A 47 -8.17 8.26 -1.68
CA VAL A 47 -8.60 7.92 -3.06
C VAL A 47 -9.52 6.70 -3.13
N LEU A 48 -9.63 5.92 -2.05
CA LEU A 48 -10.43 4.70 -2.02
C LEU A 48 -11.91 4.90 -2.42
N PRO A 49 -12.58 6.02 -2.07
CA PRO A 49 -13.96 6.26 -2.51
C PRO A 49 -14.14 6.32 -4.04
N ASP A 50 -13.07 6.62 -4.78
CA ASP A 50 -13.08 6.78 -6.23
C ASP A 50 -12.59 5.51 -7.00
N LEU A 51 -12.34 4.39 -6.31
CA LEU A 51 -11.75 3.13 -6.84
C LEU A 51 -12.64 1.89 -6.71
#